data_AF-A0A6P2Q8W0-F1
#
_entry.id   AF-A0A6P2Q8W0-F1
#
_cell.length_a   1.000
_cell.length_b   1.000
_cell.length_c   1.000
_cell.angle_alpha   90.00
_cell.angle_beta   90.00
_cell.angle_gamma   90.00
#
_symmetry.space_group_name_H-M   'P 1'
#
loop_
_entity.id
_entity.type
_entity.pdbx_description
1 polymer ?
#
loop_
_entity_poly.entity_id
_entity_poly.type
_entity_poly.pdbx_seq_one_letter_code
_entity_poly.pdbx_strand_id
1 'polypeptide(L)'
;MEALLPTVLAGLAITELPEFAATPYFADGRLEPILTDWRLPEGGLYFVTPSARARPAKVGALADFFIARLTSAEAEWRAATH
;
A
#
# COMPACT_ATOMS: atom_id res chain seq x y z
N MET A 1 7.45 -2.58 8.90
CA MET A 1 6.03 -2.26 9.20
C MET A 1 5.60 -2.78 10.56
N GLU A 2 5.78 -4.07 10.85
CA GLU A 2 5.39 -4.69 12.14
C GLU A 2 5.95 -3.95 13.39
N ALA A 3 7.20 -3.48 13.33
CA ALA A 3 7.79 -2.67 14.41
C ALA A 3 7.50 -1.16 14.30
N LEU A 4 7.26 -0.63 13.09
CA LEU A 4 7.16 0.82 12.84
C LEU A 4 5.80 1.39 13.25
N LEU A 5 4.73 0.64 12.95
CA LEU A 5 3.37 1.11 13.18
C LEU A 5 3.05 1.30 14.68
N PRO A 6 3.42 0.38 15.60
CA PRO A 6 3.21 0.61 17.03
C PRO A 6 3.98 1.83 17.55
N THR A 7 5.22 2.04 17.08
CA THR A 7 6.06 3.17 17.51
C THR A 7 5.51 4.51 17.04
N VAL A 8 5.04 4.59 15.79
CA VAL A 8 4.46 5.83 15.25
C VAL A 8 3.11 6.15 15.92
N LEU A 9 2.28 5.12 16.17
CA LEU A 9 1.00 5.28 16.89
C LEU A 9 1.17 5.67 18.37
N ALA A 10 2.35 5.41 18.95
CA ALA A 10 2.72 5.89 20.28
C ALA A 10 3.26 7.33 20.27
N GLY A 11 3.34 7.97 19.10
CA GLY A 11 3.88 9.33 18.96
C GLY A 11 5.39 9.44 19.09
N LEU A 12 6.12 8.33 18.91
CA LEU A 12 7.58 8.26 19.16
C LEU A 12 8.43 8.40 17.89
N ALA A 13 7.81 8.46 16.71
CA ALA A 13 8.52 8.48 15.43
C ALA A 13 7.71 9.14 14.31
N ILE A 14 8.37 9.33 13.18
CA ILE A 14 7.80 9.64 11.86
C ILE A 14 8.30 8.54 10.91
N THR A 15 7.47 8.08 9.98
CA THR A 15 7.85 7.02 9.02
C THR A 15 7.02 7.13 7.75
N GLU A 16 7.56 6.69 6.61
CA GLU A 16 6.72 6.32 5.48
C GLU A 16 6.03 4.97 5.74
N LEU A 17 4.76 4.86 5.34
CA LEU A 17 3.99 3.63 5.36
C LEU A 17 3.26 3.46 4.02
N PRO A 18 3.05 2.23 3.54
CA PRO A 18 2.11 1.99 2.48
C PRO A 18 0.72 2.52 2.88
N GLU A 19 0.05 3.16 1.94
CA GLU A 19 -1.21 3.85 2.21
C GLU A 19 -2.28 2.92 2.81
N PHE A 20 -2.39 1.66 2.33
CA PHE A 20 -3.26 0.64 2.93
C PHE A 20 -3.00 0.32 4.41
N ALA A 21 -1.78 0.52 4.90
CA ALA A 21 -1.45 0.30 6.29
C ALA A 21 -1.75 1.54 7.15
N ALA A 22 -1.72 2.74 6.56
CA ALA A 22 -1.93 4.01 7.27
C ALA A 22 -3.41 4.43 7.29
N THR A 23 -4.15 4.20 6.21
CA THR A 23 -5.52 4.69 6.03
C THR A 23 -6.49 4.43 7.18
N PRO A 24 -6.49 3.24 7.83
CA PRO A 24 -7.37 3.00 8.98
C PRO A 24 -7.17 3.96 10.16
N TYR A 25 -5.99 4.58 10.28
CA TYR A 25 -5.61 5.44 11.40
C TYR A 25 -5.71 6.95 11.08
N PHE A 26 -6.04 7.32 9.84
CA PHE A 26 -6.36 8.70 9.50
C PHE A 26 -7.79 9.05 9.92
N ALA A 27 -8.72 8.10 9.82
CA ALA A 27 -10.13 8.32 10.12
C ALA A 27 -10.39 8.72 11.58
N ASP A 28 -9.56 8.24 12.52
CA ASP A 28 -9.66 8.53 13.95
C ASP A 28 -8.56 9.48 14.47
N GLY A 29 -7.78 10.07 13.56
CA GLY A 29 -6.75 11.07 13.88
C GLY A 29 -5.53 10.51 14.62
N ARG A 30 -5.33 9.19 14.62
CA ARG A 30 -4.16 8.56 15.26
C ARG A 30 -2.88 8.70 14.45
N LEU A 31 -3.00 8.92 13.14
CA LEU A 31 -1.93 9.35 12.26
C LEU A 31 -2.31 10.67 11.59
N GLU A 32 -1.30 11.47 11.29
CA GLU A 32 -1.44 12.71 10.52
C GLU A 32 -0.42 12.68 9.37
N PRO A 33 -0.83 12.95 8.11
CA PRO A 33 0.10 13.07 7.01
C PRO A 33 0.94 14.34 7.18
N ILE A 34 2.24 14.21 6.99
CA ILE A 34 3.18 15.33 7.01
C ILE A 34 3.95 15.37 5.69
N LEU A 35 4.56 16.52 5.38
CA LEU A 35 5.34 16.72 4.16
C LEU A 35 4.52 16.42 2.88
N THR A 36 3.25 16.82 2.84
CA THR A 36 2.30 16.53 1.75
C THR A 36 2.71 17.08 0.38
N ASP A 37 3.54 18.12 0.37
CA ASP A 37 4.12 18.71 -0.86
C ASP A 37 5.37 17.95 -1.36
N TRP A 38 5.86 16.97 -0.60
CA TRP A 38 7.01 16.16 -0.94
C TRP A 38 6.62 14.72 -1.25
N ARG A 39 7.36 14.07 -2.16
CA ARG A 39 7.11 12.68 -2.57
C ARG A 39 8.40 11.88 -2.56
N LEU A 40 8.32 10.67 -2.01
CA LEU A 40 9.32 9.63 -2.22
C LEU A 40 9.33 9.19 -3.69
N PRO A 41 10.45 8.66 -4.20
CA PRO A 41 10.47 7.96 -5.47
C PRO A 41 9.40 6.86 -5.48
N GLU A 42 8.53 6.86 -6.48
CA GLU A 42 7.46 5.86 -6.57
C GLU A 42 8.06 4.46 -6.77
N GLY A 43 7.69 3.55 -5.88
CA GLY A 43 7.98 2.13 -5.99
C GLY A 43 6.85 1.39 -6.74
N GLY A 44 7.18 0.26 -7.36
CA GLY A 44 6.19 -0.62 -7.99
C GLY A 44 5.83 -1.80 -7.10
N LEU A 45 4.57 -2.24 -7.17
CA LEU A 45 4.18 -3.57 -6.69
C LEU A 45 4.38 -4.59 -7.83
N TYR A 46 5.17 -5.63 -7.57
CA TYR A 46 5.53 -6.61 -8.60
C TYR A 46 4.95 -7.99 -8.27
N PHE A 47 4.20 -8.57 -9.22
CA PHE A 47 3.77 -9.96 -9.15
C PHE A 47 4.82 -10.87 -9.77
N VAL A 48 5.74 -11.37 -8.95
CA VAL A 48 6.89 -12.18 -9.39
C VAL A 48 6.51 -13.66 -9.46
N THR A 49 6.82 -14.31 -10.60
CA THR A 49 6.58 -15.75 -10.81
C THR A 49 7.83 -16.42 -11.37
N PRO A 50 8.13 -17.69 -11.03
CA PRO A 50 9.26 -18.41 -11.61
C PRO A 50 9.21 -18.39 -13.14
N SER A 51 10.39 -18.29 -13.77
CA SER A 51 10.52 -18.41 -15.21
C SER A 51 10.15 -19.83 -15.65
N ALA A 52 8.97 -19.99 -16.25
CA ALA A 52 8.49 -21.25 -16.79
C ALA A 52 8.25 -21.11 -18.31
N ARG A 53 8.48 -22.18 -19.07
CA ARG A 53 8.27 -22.20 -20.54
C ARG A 53 6.82 -21.86 -20.93
N ALA A 54 5.85 -22.18 -20.07
CA ALA A 54 4.47 -21.74 -20.19
C ALA A 54 3.93 -21.35 -18.80
N ARG A 55 3.22 -20.22 -18.72
CA ARG A 55 2.58 -19.76 -17.48
C ARG A 55 1.28 -20.56 -17.25
N PRO A 56 1.10 -21.24 -16.08
CA PRO A 56 -0.15 -21.93 -15.79
C PRO A 56 -1.35 -20.96 -15.77
N ALA A 57 -2.51 -21.38 -16.32
CA ALA A 57 -3.71 -20.53 -16.42
C ALA A 57 -4.14 -19.92 -15.07
N LYS A 58 -4.05 -20.70 -13.98
CA LYS A 58 -4.36 -20.22 -12.62
C LYS A 58 -3.48 -19.05 -12.15
N VAL A 59 -2.24 -18.97 -12.63
CA VAL A 59 -1.31 -17.87 -12.30
C VAL A 59 -1.72 -16.60 -13.06
N GLY A 60 -2.18 -16.75 -14.31
CA GLY A 60 -2.78 -15.66 -15.07
C GLY A 60 -4.02 -15.11 -14.38
N ALA A 61 -4.99 -15.98 -14.07
CA ALA A 61 -6.22 -15.59 -13.39
C ALA A 61 -5.98 -14.88 -12.05
N LEU A 62 -4.99 -15.31 -11.27
CA LEU A 62 -4.61 -14.64 -10.02
C LEU A 62 -3.96 -13.27 -10.27
N ALA A 63 -3.12 -13.14 -11.30
CA ALA A 63 -2.55 -11.85 -11.67
C ALA A 63 -3.65 -10.86 -12.08
N ASP A 64 -4.60 -11.30 -12.91
CA ASP A 64 -5.73 -10.47 -13.36
C ASP A 64 -6.58 -10.01 -12.17
N PHE A 65 -6.83 -10.92 -11.21
CA PHE A 65 -7.52 -10.59 -9.97
C PHE A 65 -6.79 -9.53 -9.13
N PHE A 66 -5.47 -9.65 -8.99
CA PHE A 66 -4.68 -8.64 -8.26
C PHE A 66 -4.65 -7.30 -8.98
N ILE A 67 -4.48 -7.29 -10.31
CA ILE A 67 -4.52 -6.06 -11.11
C ILE A 67 -5.85 -5.36 -10.87
N ALA A 68 -6.98 -6.06 -11.09
CA ALA A 68 -8.31 -5.48 -10.96
C ALA A 68 -8.56 -4.84 -9.58
N ARG A 69 -8.02 -5.42 -8.50
CA ARG A 69 -8.29 -4.99 -7.13
C ARG A 69 -7.28 -4.01 -6.55
N LEU A 70 -6.07 -3.96 -7.09
CA LEU A 70 -5.00 -3.10 -6.60
C LEU A 70 -4.83 -1.84 -7.44
N THR A 71 -5.36 -1.81 -8.66
CA THR A 71 -5.36 -0.60 -9.52
C THR A 71 -6.71 0.12 -9.54
N SER A 72 -7.74 -0.40 -8.87
CA SER A 72 -9.07 0.23 -8.89
C SER A 72 -9.04 1.60 -8.21
N ALA A 73 -9.75 2.57 -8.80
CA ALA A 73 -9.93 3.90 -8.20
C ALA A 73 -10.73 3.84 -6.88
N GLU A 74 -11.46 2.74 -6.66
CA GLU A 74 -12.24 2.41 -5.47
C GLU A 74 -11.44 1.64 -4.42
N ALA A 75 -10.13 1.49 -4.59
CA ALA A 75 -9.27 0.91 -3.58
C ALA A 75 -9.55 1.62 -2.23
N GLU A 76 -10.12 0.87 -1.28
CA GLU A 76 -10.66 1.37 0.00
C GLU A 76 -9.65 2.17 0.81
N TRP A 77 -8.38 1.98 0.50
CA TRP A 77 -7.25 2.60 1.17
C TRP A 77 -6.79 3.91 0.54
N ARG A 78 -7.33 4.37 -0.59
CA ARG A 78 -6.99 5.72 -1.10
C ARG A 78 -7.41 6.76 -0.06
N ALA A 79 -6.43 7.39 0.58
CA ALA A 79 -6.67 8.54 1.43
C ALA A 79 -7.43 9.58 0.60
N ALA A 80 -8.56 10.04 1.13
CA ALA A 80 -9.27 11.17 0.55
C ALA A 80 -8.24 12.30 0.44
N THR A 81 -7.89 12.65 -0.80
CA THR A 81 -6.87 13.65 -1.10
C THR A 81 -7.26 14.91 -0.36
N HIS A 82 -6.46 15.28 0.65
CA HIS A 82 -6.65 16.49 1.43
C HIS A 82 -5.53 17.47 1.14
#